data_AF-A0A535ZW46-F1
#
_entry.id   AF-A0A535ZW46-F1
#
_cell.length_a   1.000
_cell.length_b   1.000
_cell.length_c   1.000
_cell.angle_alpha   90.00
_cell.angle_beta   90.00
_cell.angle_gamma   90.00
#
_symmetry.space_group_name_H-M   'P 1'
#
loop_
_entity.id
_entity.type
_entity.pdbx_description
1 polymer ?
#
loop_
_entity_poly.entity_id
_entity_poly.type
_entity_poly.pdbx_seq_one_letter_code
_entity_poly.pdbx_strand_id
1 'polypeptide(L)'
;MTVLALDRELERLEGLWADGLSDSYRSYLEAVAGHGPAAQPKLALAAALIEVGLRLQGLGGRAAPPPTLLMGDLCLARASRLLADAAGQSLQVAFAQAIETLAAAAASGQQARPVRELLVHAFAAGR
;
A
#
# COMPACT_ATOMS: atom_id res chain seq x y z
N MET A 1 -1.87 -26.55 16.41
CA MET A 1 -1.55 -25.12 16.63
C MET A 1 -2.56 -24.56 17.61
N THR A 2 -2.11 -23.99 18.73
CA THR A 2 -2.98 -23.50 19.81
C THR A 2 -3.43 -22.06 19.56
N VAL A 3 -4.65 -21.73 19.96
CA VAL A 3 -5.31 -20.42 19.77
C VAL A 3 -4.43 -19.25 20.28
N LEU A 4 -3.71 -19.46 21.38
CA LEU A 4 -2.76 -18.49 21.96
C LEU A 4 -1.58 -18.13 21.05
N ALA A 5 -1.18 -19.03 20.14
CA ALA A 5 -0.15 -18.75 19.15
C ALA A 5 -0.70 -17.87 18.01
N LEU A 6 -1.99 -18.03 17.68
CA LEU A 6 -2.68 -17.18 16.71
C LEU A 6 -2.85 -15.75 17.25
N ASP A 7 -3.27 -15.59 18.50
CA ASP A 7 -3.47 -14.27 19.12
C ASP A 7 -2.18 -13.47 19.20
N ARG A 8 -1.05 -14.11 19.55
CA ARG A 8 0.28 -13.47 19.55
C ARG A 8 0.81 -13.14 18.15
N GLU A 9 0.39 -13.87 17.12
CA GLU A 9 0.68 -13.47 15.75
C GLU A 9 -0.19 -12.27 15.38
N LEU A 10 -1.50 -12.30 15.67
CA LEU A 10 -2.43 -11.18 15.45
C LEU A 10 -2.00 -9.87 16.15
N GLU A 11 -1.58 -9.90 17.41
CA GLU A 11 -1.04 -8.74 18.12
C GLU A 11 0.26 -8.21 17.48
N ARG A 12 1.10 -9.10 16.94
CA ARG A 12 2.29 -8.71 16.17
C ARG A 12 1.91 -8.09 14.83
N LEU A 13 0.82 -8.53 14.22
CA LEU A 13 0.27 -7.90 13.01
C LEU A 13 -0.26 -6.49 13.32
N GLU A 14 -0.92 -6.30 14.46
CA GLU A 14 -1.38 -4.97 14.93
C GLU A 14 -0.22 -4.04 15.29
N GLY A 15 0.83 -4.55 15.95
CA GLY A 15 2.05 -3.79 16.24
C GLY A 15 2.81 -3.36 14.98
N LEU A 16 2.90 -4.23 13.96
CA LEU A 16 3.48 -3.89 12.66
C LEU A 16 2.63 -2.86 11.89
N TRP A 17 1.32 -2.86 12.09
CA TRP A 17 0.44 -1.82 11.56
C TRP A 17 0.60 -0.48 12.29
N ALA A 18 0.93 -0.46 13.58
CA ALA A 18 1.00 0.78 14.35
C ALA A 18 2.17 1.70 13.95
N ASP A 19 3.38 1.16 13.75
CA ASP A 19 4.61 1.98 13.71
C ASP A 19 5.05 2.46 12.31
N GLY A 20 4.41 2.00 11.22
CA GLY A 20 4.76 2.45 9.86
C GLY A 20 3.58 2.96 9.03
N LEU A 21 2.36 2.48 9.33
CA LEU A 21 1.16 2.86 8.60
C LEU A 21 0.71 4.27 8.96
N SER A 22 0.81 4.66 10.23
CA SER A 22 0.38 5.98 10.72
C SER A 22 1.17 7.12 10.06
N ASP A 23 2.49 6.98 9.99
CA ASP A 23 3.36 7.97 9.35
C ASP A 23 3.17 8.00 7.83
N SER A 24 3.07 6.83 7.20
CA SER A 24 2.78 6.74 5.76
C SER A 24 1.43 7.38 5.44
N TYR A 25 0.39 7.09 6.22
CA TYR A 25 -0.95 7.67 6.10
C TYR A 25 -0.91 9.19 6.19
N ARG A 26 -0.26 9.74 7.23
CA ARG A 26 -0.13 11.20 7.40
C ARG A 26 0.57 11.85 6.21
N SER A 27 1.58 11.19 5.64
CA SER A 27 2.30 11.71 4.47
C SER A 27 1.47 11.81 3.19
N TYR A 28 0.36 11.07 3.07
CA TYR A 28 -0.53 11.12 1.90
C TYR A 28 -1.67 12.12 2.04
N LEU A 29 -1.92 12.70 3.22
CA LEU A 29 -3.05 13.61 3.44
C LEU A 29 -2.98 14.86 2.55
N GLU A 30 -1.78 15.40 2.33
CA GLU A 30 -1.58 16.54 1.41
C GLU A 30 -1.86 16.15 -0.05
N ALA A 31 -1.43 14.96 -0.46
CA ALA A 31 -1.61 14.47 -1.83
C ALA A 31 -3.09 14.26 -2.20
N VAL A 32 -3.94 13.98 -1.21
CA VAL A 32 -5.37 13.76 -1.41
C VAL A 32 -6.24 15.00 -1.16
N ALA A 33 -5.66 16.15 -0.79
CA ALA A 33 -6.41 17.35 -0.40
C ALA A 33 -7.39 17.86 -1.48
N GLY A 34 -7.15 17.54 -2.76
CA GLY A 34 -8.04 17.89 -3.87
C GLY A 34 -9.26 16.96 -4.06
N HIS A 35 -9.36 15.86 -3.31
CA HIS A 35 -10.50 14.92 -3.39
C HIS A 35 -11.62 15.31 -2.43
N GLY A 36 -12.83 14.77 -2.63
CA GLY A 36 -13.96 15.02 -1.73
C GLY A 36 -13.66 14.62 -0.28
N PRO A 37 -14.11 15.38 0.74
CA PRO A 37 -13.72 15.16 2.15
C PRO A 37 -13.97 13.73 2.68
N ALA A 38 -15.02 13.07 2.20
CA ALA A 38 -15.34 11.68 2.58
C ALA A 38 -14.40 10.64 1.93
N ALA A 39 -13.77 10.97 0.80
CA ALA A 39 -12.85 10.08 0.08
C ALA A 39 -11.41 10.24 0.57
N GLN A 40 -10.99 11.44 0.96
CA GLN A 40 -9.62 11.76 1.40
C GLN A 40 -9.01 10.74 2.39
N PRO A 41 -9.64 10.44 3.55
CA PRO A 41 -9.04 9.50 4.50
C PRO A 41 -8.93 8.08 3.94
N LYS A 42 -9.87 7.66 3.10
CA LYS A 42 -9.85 6.33 2.47
C LYS A 42 -8.74 6.22 1.43
N LEU A 43 -8.55 7.28 0.63
CA LEU A 43 -7.52 7.36 -0.39
C LEU A 43 -6.12 7.41 0.21
N ALA A 44 -5.90 8.24 1.24
CA ALA A 44 -4.63 8.31 1.96
C ALA A 44 -4.29 6.95 2.62
N LEU A 45 -5.29 6.29 3.21
CA LEU A 45 -5.10 4.96 3.80
C LEU A 45 -4.79 3.90 2.74
N ALA A 46 -5.45 3.94 1.59
CA ALA A 46 -5.16 3.03 0.48
C ALA A 46 -3.71 3.17 -0.01
N ALA A 47 -3.23 4.40 -0.22
CA ALA A 47 -1.85 4.64 -0.63
C ALA A 47 -0.83 4.18 0.43
N ALA A 48 -1.10 4.44 1.71
CA ALA A 48 -0.26 3.98 2.80
C ALA A 48 -0.19 2.45 2.90
N LEU A 49 -1.33 1.76 2.74
CA LEU A 49 -1.38 0.30 2.70
C LEU A 49 -0.62 -0.27 1.51
N ILE A 50 -0.68 0.37 0.34
CA ILE A 50 0.10 -0.04 -0.83
C ILE A 50 1.60 0.12 -0.55
N GLU A 51 2.02 1.28 -0.04
CA GLU A 51 3.43 1.52 0.29
C GLU A 51 3.98 0.49 1.29
N VAL A 52 3.23 0.24 2.37
CA VAL A 52 3.60 -0.76 3.38
C VAL A 52 3.59 -2.17 2.79
N GLY A 53 2.57 -2.53 2.02
CA GLY A 53 2.43 -3.85 1.42
C GLY A 53 3.59 -4.20 0.48
N LEU A 54 3.96 -3.26 -0.39
CA LEU A 54 5.09 -3.45 -1.32
C LEU A 54 6.44 -3.52 -0.58
N ARG A 55 6.59 -2.77 0.52
CA ARG A 55 7.78 -2.85 1.39
C ARG A 55 7.87 -4.22 2.07
N LEU A 56 6.76 -4.75 2.58
CA LEU A 56 6.68 -6.07 3.21
C LEU A 56 7.00 -7.19 2.22
N GLN A 57 6.60 -7.06 0.96
CA GLN A 57 6.90 -8.05 -0.08
C GLN A 57 8.39 -8.14 -0.44
N GLY A 58 9.16 -7.08 -0.17
CA GLY A 58 10.58 -7.04 -0.52
C GLY A 58 10.82 -7.03 -2.04
N LEU A 59 9.94 -6.36 -2.79
CA LEU A 59 10.01 -6.27 -4.26
C LEU A 59 11.41 -5.88 -4.75
N GLY A 60 11.94 -6.68 -5.68
CA GLY A 60 13.28 -6.50 -6.26
C GLY A 60 14.44 -6.99 -5.39
N GLY A 61 14.14 -7.50 -4.19
CA GLY A 61 15.10 -8.10 -3.27
C GLY A 61 14.88 -9.59 -3.06
N ARG A 62 15.49 -10.12 -2.00
CA ARG A 62 15.21 -11.49 -1.54
C ARG A 62 13.76 -11.54 -1.05
N ALA A 63 13.03 -12.56 -1.50
CA ALA A 63 11.65 -12.78 -1.07
C ALA A 63 11.55 -12.80 0.46
N ALA A 64 10.58 -12.05 0.98
CA ALA A 64 10.29 -12.00 2.40
C ALA A 64 9.78 -13.37 2.91
N PRO A 65 9.85 -13.65 4.22
CA PRO A 65 9.27 -14.86 4.79
C PRO A 65 7.76 -14.97 4.50
N PRO A 66 7.19 -16.19 4.40
CA PRO A 66 5.79 -16.37 4.02
C PRO A 66 4.77 -15.56 4.85
N PRO A 67 4.89 -15.42 6.18
CA PRO A 67 3.97 -14.57 6.95
C PRO A 67 4.01 -13.09 6.53
N THR A 68 5.20 -12.58 6.21
CA THR A 68 5.41 -11.20 5.76
C THR A 68 4.79 -10.97 4.38
N LEU A 69 4.91 -11.96 3.48
CA LEU A 69 4.27 -11.92 2.16
C LEU A 69 2.74 -11.85 2.28
N LEU A 70 2.14 -12.72 3.11
CA LEU A 70 0.69 -12.73 3.35
C LEU A 70 0.19 -11.39 3.91
N MET A 71 0.99 -10.74 4.76
CA MET A 71 0.66 -9.41 5.26
C MET A 71 0.73 -8.34 4.18
N GLY A 72 1.73 -8.41 3.30
CA GLY A 72 1.79 -7.57 2.11
C GLY A 72 0.54 -7.71 1.26
N ASP A 73 0.12 -8.95 0.99
CA ASP A 73 -1.07 -9.23 0.18
C ASP A 73 -2.35 -8.74 0.85
N LEU A 74 -2.49 -8.89 2.18
CA LEU A 74 -3.61 -8.35 2.93
C LEU A 74 -3.68 -6.81 2.82
N CYS A 75 -2.55 -6.12 2.92
CA CYS A 75 -2.47 -4.68 2.73
C CYS A 75 -2.93 -4.27 1.32
N LEU A 76 -2.46 -4.96 0.28
CA LEU A 76 -2.85 -4.69 -1.10
C LEU A 76 -4.33 -4.97 -1.36
N ALA A 77 -4.87 -6.08 -0.83
CA ALA A 77 -6.29 -6.40 -0.94
C ALA A 77 -7.16 -5.36 -0.25
N ARG A 78 -6.77 -4.90 0.95
CA ARG A 78 -7.48 -3.86 1.69
C ARG A 78 -7.43 -2.52 0.96
N ALA A 79 -6.28 -2.14 0.40
CA ALA A 79 -6.15 -0.92 -0.40
C ALA A 79 -7.01 -0.97 -1.66
N SER A 80 -7.02 -2.10 -2.37
CA SER A 80 -7.86 -2.33 -3.55
C SER A 80 -9.34 -2.11 -3.22
N ARG A 81 -9.81 -2.63 -2.07
CA ARG A 81 -11.19 -2.38 -1.62
C ARG A 81 -11.46 -0.90 -1.33
N LEU A 82 -10.55 -0.21 -0.65
CA LEU A 82 -10.71 1.22 -0.35
C LEU A 82 -10.74 2.07 -1.62
N LEU A 83 -9.91 1.76 -2.61
CA LEU A 83 -9.93 2.42 -3.92
C LEU A 83 -11.24 2.14 -4.66
N ALA A 84 -11.72 0.90 -4.68
CA ALA A 84 -13.00 0.56 -5.29
C ALA A 84 -14.18 1.34 -4.67
N ASP A 85 -14.15 1.57 -3.35
CA ASP A 85 -15.20 2.27 -2.62
C ASP A 85 -15.09 3.82 -2.69
N ALA A 86 -13.90 4.38 -2.95
CA ALA A 86 -13.63 5.82 -2.79
C ALA A 86 -13.07 6.52 -4.05
N ALA A 87 -12.69 5.78 -5.09
CA ALA A 87 -12.02 6.29 -6.27
C ALA A 87 -12.79 5.98 -7.56
N GLY A 88 -12.74 6.90 -8.52
CA GLY A 88 -13.14 6.62 -9.90
C GLY A 88 -12.18 5.65 -10.60
N GLN A 89 -12.62 5.11 -11.74
CA GLN A 89 -11.84 4.14 -12.52
C GLN A 89 -10.46 4.67 -12.94
N SER A 90 -10.38 5.95 -13.33
CA SER A 90 -9.12 6.60 -13.72
C SER A 90 -8.05 6.48 -12.63
N LEU A 91 -8.42 6.77 -11.39
CA LEU A 91 -7.52 6.70 -10.24
C LEU A 91 -7.15 5.25 -9.89
N GLN A 92 -8.10 4.32 -9.97
CA GLN A 92 -7.81 2.88 -9.78
C GLN A 92 -6.77 2.37 -10.79
N VAL A 93 -6.91 2.75 -12.07
CA VAL A 93 -5.96 2.41 -13.12
C VAL A 93 -4.60 3.05 -12.87
N ALA A 94 -4.55 4.33 -12.50
CA ALA A 94 -3.29 5.02 -12.20
C ALA A 94 -2.51 4.34 -11.06
N PHE A 95 -3.20 3.89 -10.01
CA PHE A 95 -2.59 3.12 -8.93
C PHE A 95 -2.08 1.75 -9.40
N ALA A 96 -2.87 1.03 -10.21
CA ALA A 96 -2.44 -0.25 -10.76
C ALA A 96 -1.18 -0.11 -11.63
N GLN A 97 -1.12 0.92 -12.48
CA GLN A 97 0.05 1.23 -13.32
C GLN A 97 1.30 1.58 -12.50
N ALA A 98 1.13 2.31 -11.39
CA ALA A 98 2.24 2.59 -10.48
C ALA A 98 2.82 1.31 -9.85
N ILE A 99 1.96 0.38 -9.42
CA ILE A 99 2.37 -0.92 -8.88
C ILE A 99 3.03 -1.77 -9.97
N GLU A 100 2.46 -1.82 -11.17
CA GLU A 100 3.01 -2.54 -12.32
C GLU A 100 4.41 -2.04 -12.68
N THR A 101 4.60 -0.71 -12.72
CA THR A 101 5.91 -0.09 -12.98
C THR A 101 6.95 -0.51 -11.95
N LEU A 102 6.58 -0.55 -10.67
CA LEU A 102 7.47 -1.03 -9.60
C LEU A 102 7.81 -2.51 -9.77
N ALA A 103 6.81 -3.34 -10.06
CA ALA A 103 7.00 -4.78 -10.27
C ALA A 103 7.90 -5.06 -11.50
N ALA A 104 7.71 -4.33 -12.60
CA ALA A 104 8.52 -4.46 -13.80
C ALA A 104 9.98 -4.02 -13.57
N ALA A 105 10.20 -2.92 -12.84
CA ALA A 105 11.54 -2.47 -12.46
C ALA A 105 12.24 -3.51 -11.55
N ALA A 106 11.52 -4.04 -10.55
CA ALA A 106 12.01 -5.10 -9.69
C ALA A 106 12.38 -6.37 -10.48
N ALA A 107 11.53 -6.82 -11.40
CA ALA A 107 11.76 -8.01 -12.21
C ALA A 107 12.94 -7.86 -13.19
N SER A 108 13.20 -6.64 -13.67
CA SER A 108 14.31 -6.32 -14.57
C SER A 108 15.63 -5.98 -13.84
N GLY A 109 15.64 -6.00 -12.50
CA GLY A 109 16.81 -5.63 -11.70
C GLY A 109 17.16 -4.14 -11.78
N GLN A 110 16.24 -3.30 -12.26
CA GLN A 110 16.41 -1.86 -12.32
C GLN A 110 16.05 -1.20 -11.00
N GLN A 111 16.73 -0.10 -10.67
CA GLN A 111 16.34 0.72 -9.53
C GLN A 111 15.04 1.44 -9.84
N ALA A 112 13.98 1.08 -9.12
CA ALA A 112 12.68 1.73 -9.27
C ALA A 112 12.66 3.10 -8.57
N ARG A 113 11.77 3.98 -9.04
CA ARG A 113 11.47 5.23 -8.32
C ARG A 113 10.89 4.92 -6.93
N PRO A 114 11.06 5.81 -5.93
CA PRO A 114 10.42 5.64 -4.63
C PRO A 114 8.92 5.43 -4.77
N VAL A 115 8.39 4.40 -4.10
CA VAL A 115 6.96 4.03 -4.16
C VAL A 115 6.08 5.24 -3.92
N ARG A 116 6.41 6.04 -2.92
CA ARG A 116 5.65 7.24 -2.55
C ARG A 116 5.51 8.25 -3.68
N GLU A 117 6.59 8.48 -4.42
CA GLU A 117 6.55 9.41 -5.56
C GLU A 117 5.61 8.91 -6.66
N LEU A 118 5.61 7.60 -6.93
CA LEU A 118 4.72 6.99 -7.92
C LEU A 118 3.25 7.06 -7.49
N LEU A 119 2.95 6.83 -6.20
CA LEU A 119 1.58 6.91 -5.69
C LEU A 119 1.07 8.36 -5.63
N VAL A 120 1.92 9.33 -5.26
CA VAL A 120 1.58 10.76 -5.35
C VAL A 120 1.32 11.17 -6.80
N HIS A 121 2.12 10.68 -7.74
CA HIS A 121 1.89 10.92 -9.16
C HIS A 121 0.57 10.28 -9.65
N ALA A 122 0.22 9.10 -9.16
CA ALA A 122 -1.05 8.45 -9.48
C ALA A 122 -2.27 9.29 -9.04
N PHE A 123 -2.20 9.93 -7.86
CA PHE A 123 -3.23 10.90 -7.45
C PHE A 123 -3.35 12.08 -8.40
N ALA A 124 -2.24 12.59 -8.93
CA ALA A 124 -2.27 13.70 -9.87
C ALA A 124 -2.82 13.30 -11.24
N ALA A 125 -2.51 12.09 -11.72
CA ALA A 125 -2.88 11.56 -13.03
C ALA A 125 -4.32 11.01 -13.09
N GLY A 126 -4.84 10.51 -11.97
CA GLY A 126 -6.16 9.90 -11.88
C GLY A 126 -7.32 10.86 -11.60
N ARG A 127 -7.06 12.17 -11.54
CA ARG A 127 -8.08 13.21 -11.34
C ARG A 127 -8.96 13.43 -12.58
#